data_AF-A0A2V8J4Q2-F1
#
_entry.id   AF-A0A2V8J4Q2-F1
#
_cell.length_a   1.000
_cell.length_b   1.000
_cell.length_c   1.000
_cell.angle_alpha   90.00
_cell.angle_beta   90.00
_cell.angle_gamma   90.00
#
_symmetry.space_group_name_H-M   'P 1'
#
loop_
_entity.id
_entity.type
_entity.pdbx_description
1 polymer ?
#
loop_
_entity_poly.entity_id
_entity_poly.type
_entity_poly.pdbx_seq_one_letter_code
_entity_poly.pdbx_strand_id
1 'polypeptide(L)'
;MRQGYRHGTRERTLTTSLGPTTFAMPRARLRTAEGPTIEWRSQLVPRYQRRSERVDEAILGVYLSGTNTRRIKGALAPLLHGGPLFFLYYPSPRQQPTALSALINVLRLEDRAK
;
A
#
# COMPACT_ATOMS: atom_id res chain seq x y z
N MET A 1 7.25 22.50 -25.77
CA MET A 1 5.94 22.59 -25.06
C MET A 1 6.09 22.04 -23.64
N ARG A 2 5.48 22.65 -22.61
CA ARG A 2 5.49 22.10 -21.24
C ARG A 2 4.53 20.90 -21.11
N GLN A 3 5.04 19.78 -20.61
CA GLN A 3 4.30 18.51 -20.44
C GLN A 3 3.36 18.49 -19.21
N GLY A 4 3.44 19.50 -18.35
CA GLY A 4 2.64 19.60 -17.13
C GLY A 4 3.20 20.66 -16.18
N TYR A 5 2.60 20.77 -15.00
CA TYR A 5 3.04 21.68 -13.93
C TYR A 5 2.86 21.06 -12.54
N ARG A 6 3.67 21.53 -11.58
CA ARG A 6 3.55 21.16 -10.17
C ARG A 6 2.31 21.82 -9.57
N HIS A 7 1.54 21.05 -8.81
CA HIS A 7 0.30 21.48 -8.18
C HIS A 7 0.37 21.32 -6.65
N GLY A 8 1.48 21.79 -6.08
CA GLY A 8 1.77 21.72 -4.66
C GLY A 8 2.08 20.32 -4.13
N THR A 9 1.91 20.17 -2.82
CA THR A 9 2.11 18.91 -2.09
C THR A 9 0.88 18.65 -1.21
N ARG A 10 0.74 17.41 -0.75
CA ARG A 10 -0.20 17.04 0.32
C ARG A 10 0.54 16.20 1.35
N GLU A 11 0.27 16.38 2.62
CA GLU A 11 0.82 15.47 3.63
C GLU A 11 0.16 14.09 3.54
N ARG A 12 0.96 13.05 3.73
CA ARG A 12 0.47 11.68 3.88
C ARG A 12 1.28 10.97 4.95
N THR A 13 0.58 10.16 5.75
CA THR A 13 1.17 9.27 6.74
C THR A 13 0.99 7.82 6.31
N LEU A 14 2.07 7.04 6.42
CA LEU A 14 2.10 5.59 6.22
C LEU A 14 2.71 4.91 7.43
N THR A 15 2.23 3.72 7.80
CA THR A 15 2.94 2.87 8.75
C THR A 15 4.10 2.19 8.02
N THR A 16 5.33 2.50 8.44
CA THR A 16 6.55 1.82 7.97
C THR A 16 7.14 0.97 9.10
N SER A 17 8.25 0.27 8.84
CA SER A 17 9.00 -0.43 9.89
C SER A 17 9.52 0.49 10.99
N LEU A 18 9.63 1.79 10.72
CA LEU A 18 10.03 2.81 11.70
C LEU A 18 8.82 3.41 12.44
N GLY A 19 7.61 2.90 12.18
CA GLY A 19 6.35 3.44 12.70
C GLY A 19 5.67 4.43 11.75
N PRO A 20 4.71 5.22 12.24
CA PRO A 20 4.00 6.22 11.44
C PRO A 20 4.97 7.25 10.84
N THR A 21 5.08 7.27 9.51
CA THR A 21 5.97 8.17 8.78
C THR A 21 5.14 9.13 7.92
N THR A 22 5.25 10.42 8.22
CA THR A 22 4.60 11.50 7.46
C THR A 22 5.57 12.10 6.44
N PHE A 23 5.10 12.33 5.22
CA PHE A 23 5.89 12.96 4.17
C PHE A 23 5.03 13.83 3.25
N ALA A 24 5.68 14.79 2.57
CA ALA A 24 5.06 15.64 1.58
C ALA A 24 4.92 14.88 0.25
N MET A 25 3.71 14.46 -0.07
CA MET A 25 3.37 13.80 -1.33
C MET A 25 3.25 14.85 -2.45
N PRO A 26 4.09 14.80 -3.50
CA PRO A 26 3.99 15.75 -4.59
C PRO A 26 2.69 15.57 -5.38
N ARG A 27 2.16 16.68 -5.89
CA ARG A 27 1.03 16.72 -6.81
C ARG A 27 1.47 17.40 -8.08
N ALA A 28 1.05 16.87 -9.23
CA ALA A 28 1.30 17.49 -10.51
C ALA A 28 0.11 17.25 -11.44
N ARG A 29 -0.03 18.15 -12.40
CA ARG A 29 -1.03 18.10 -13.45
C ARG A 29 -0.28 17.88 -14.76
N LEU A 30 -0.50 16.73 -15.40
CA LEU A 30 0.17 16.30 -16.62
C LEU A 30 -0.77 16.44 -17.81
N ARG A 31 -0.25 16.89 -18.94
CA ARG A 31 -1.01 16.94 -20.19
C ARG A 31 -1.06 15.55 -20.82
N THR A 32 -2.23 15.15 -21.29
CA THR A 32 -2.41 13.94 -22.11
C THR A 32 -2.49 14.34 -23.58
N ALA A 33 -2.07 13.45 -24.48
CA ALA A 33 -2.16 13.66 -25.92
C ALA A 33 -3.60 13.93 -26.40
N GLU A 34 -4.60 13.31 -25.75
CA GLU A 34 -6.03 13.46 -26.11
C GLU A 34 -6.74 14.66 -25.45
N GLY A 35 -6.02 15.57 -24.77
CA GLY A 35 -6.58 16.85 -24.31
C GLY A 35 -6.70 17.07 -22.79
N PRO A 36 -7.34 16.19 -21.99
CA PRO A 36 -7.56 16.48 -20.57
C PRO A 36 -6.25 16.35 -19.77
N THR A 37 -6.11 17.22 -18.77
CA THR A 37 -4.96 17.21 -17.86
C THR A 37 -5.20 16.22 -16.72
N ILE A 38 -4.40 15.16 -16.63
CA ILE A 38 -4.49 14.14 -15.58
C ILE A 38 -3.68 14.53 -14.34
N GLU A 39 -4.10 14.06 -13.17
CA GLU A 39 -3.28 14.18 -11.96
C GLU A 39 -2.18 13.11 -11.98
N TRP A 40 -0.93 13.53 -11.76
CA TRP A 40 0.21 12.62 -11.59
C TRP A 40 -0.03 11.72 -10.37
N ARG A 41 0.29 10.44 -10.53
CA ARG A 41 0.20 9.45 -9.47
C ARG A 41 1.58 8.89 -9.20
N SER A 42 1.96 8.85 -7.93
CA SER A 42 3.19 8.18 -7.51
C SER A 42 3.09 6.68 -7.82
N GLN A 43 4.15 6.15 -8.41
CA GLN A 43 4.34 4.70 -8.58
C GLN A 43 4.86 4.04 -7.30
N LEU A 44 5.68 4.78 -6.52
CA LEU A 44 6.28 4.27 -5.27
C LEU A 44 5.26 4.19 -4.14
N VAL A 45 4.40 5.20 -3.99
CA VAL A 45 3.33 5.20 -2.97
C VAL A 45 1.96 5.37 -3.63
N PRO A 46 1.20 4.28 -3.83
CA PRO A 46 -0.11 4.38 -4.44
C PRO A 46 -1.13 5.20 -3.61
N ARG A 47 -2.22 5.62 -4.28
CA ARG A 47 -3.15 6.65 -3.77
C ARG A 47 -3.76 6.35 -2.40
N TYR A 48 -3.92 5.07 -2.07
CA TYR A 48 -4.55 4.60 -0.83
C TYR A 48 -3.67 3.65 -0.02
N GLN A 49 -2.38 3.52 -0.37
CA GLN A 49 -1.46 2.80 0.48
C GLN A 49 -1.44 3.46 1.87
N ARG A 50 -1.56 2.64 2.92
CA ARG A 50 -1.52 3.06 4.33
C ARG A 50 -0.34 2.46 5.08
N ARG A 51 0.27 1.41 4.53
CA ARG A 51 1.39 0.68 5.10
C ARG A 51 2.43 0.41 4.02
N SER A 52 3.70 0.37 4.36
CA SER A 52 4.74 -0.05 3.42
C SER A 52 4.62 -1.54 3.10
N GLU A 53 5.11 -1.96 1.93
CA GLU A 53 5.13 -3.36 1.50
C GLU A 53 5.75 -4.31 2.55
N ARG A 54 6.89 -3.94 3.14
CA ARG A 54 7.51 -4.71 4.25
C ARG A 54 6.58 -4.95 5.45
N VAL A 55 5.70 -4.01 5.75
CA VAL A 55 4.73 -4.16 6.86
C VAL A 55 3.61 -5.11 6.42
N ASP A 56 3.16 -5.03 5.17
CA ASP A 56 2.18 -5.97 4.63
C ASP A 56 2.73 -7.41 4.57
N GLU A 57 3.99 -7.59 4.17
CA GLU A 57 4.70 -8.87 4.20
C GLU A 57 4.81 -9.44 5.62
N ALA A 58 5.21 -8.62 6.60
CA ALA A 58 5.30 -9.05 7.99
C ALA A 58 3.93 -9.49 8.54
N ILE A 59 2.86 -8.74 8.23
CA ILE A 59 1.49 -9.11 8.61
C ILE A 59 1.11 -10.45 7.98
N LEU A 60 1.40 -10.64 6.69
CA LEU A 60 1.10 -11.87 5.97
C LEU A 60 1.89 -13.06 6.54
N GLY A 61 3.18 -12.90 6.81
CA GLY A 61 4.01 -13.95 7.40
C GLY A 61 3.51 -14.42 8.77
N VAL A 62 3.10 -13.48 9.64
CA VAL A 62 2.53 -13.82 10.95
C VAL A 62 1.14 -14.46 10.81
N TYR A 63 0.34 -14.05 9.83
CA TYR A 63 -0.94 -14.69 9.56
C TYR A 63 -0.76 -16.14 9.10
N LEU A 64 0.14 -16.36 8.13
CA LEU A 64 0.44 -17.68 7.59
C LEU A 64 1.11 -18.61 8.60
N SER A 65 1.75 -18.08 9.65
CA SER A 65 2.25 -18.88 10.77
C SER A 65 1.14 -19.43 11.70
N GLY A 66 -0.14 -19.27 11.33
CA GLY A 66 -1.30 -19.74 12.10
C GLY A 66 -1.83 -18.73 13.12
N THR A 67 -1.39 -17.46 13.07
CA THR A 67 -1.83 -16.43 14.02
C THR A 67 -3.12 -15.75 13.55
N ASN A 68 -4.13 -15.67 14.42
CA ASN A 68 -5.36 -14.93 14.11
C ASN A 68 -5.11 -13.40 14.07
N THR A 69 -5.81 -12.69 13.19
CA THR A 69 -5.81 -11.22 13.04
C THR A 69 -5.95 -10.45 14.36
N ARG A 70 -6.69 -10.97 15.34
CA ARG A 70 -6.78 -10.37 16.69
C ARG A 70 -5.44 -10.35 17.42
N ARG A 71 -4.66 -11.44 17.34
CA ARG A 71 -3.36 -11.59 18.01
C ARG A 71 -2.26 -10.86 17.25
N ILE A 72 -2.34 -10.78 15.93
CA ILE A 72 -1.39 -10.04 15.07
C ILE A 72 -1.24 -8.59 15.53
N LYS A 73 -2.35 -7.92 15.87
CA LYS A 73 -2.31 -6.53 16.35
C LYS A 73 -1.46 -6.37 17.60
N GLY A 74 -1.62 -7.26 18.59
CA GLY A 74 -0.84 -7.22 19.82
C GLY A 74 0.64 -7.53 19.57
N ALA A 75 0.92 -8.52 18.73
CA ALA A 75 2.28 -8.96 18.43
C ALA A 75 3.10 -7.90 17.65
N LEU A 76 2.47 -7.21 16.69
CA LEU A 76 3.16 -6.25 15.81
C LEU A 76 3.09 -4.79 16.29
N ALA A 77 2.18 -4.43 17.19
CA ALA A 77 2.10 -3.08 17.75
C ALA A 77 3.44 -2.54 18.30
N PRO A 78 4.23 -3.27 19.11
CA PRO A 78 5.50 -2.75 19.62
C PRO A 78 6.54 -2.55 18.51
N LEU A 79 6.59 -3.45 17.52
CA LEU A 79 7.55 -3.37 16.40
C LEU A 79 7.26 -2.19 15.46
N LEU A 80 5.99 -1.76 15.40
CA LEU A 80 5.55 -0.67 14.53
C LEU A 80 5.29 0.62 15.29
N HIS A 81 5.82 0.75 16.52
CA HIS A 81 5.70 1.96 17.34
C HIS A 81 4.25 2.42 17.52
N GLY A 82 3.33 1.48 17.74
CA GLY A 82 1.89 1.77 17.87
C GLY A 82 1.21 2.20 16.57
N GLY A 83 1.90 2.08 15.43
CA GLY A 83 1.35 2.41 14.12
C GLY A 83 0.08 1.63 13.81
N PRO A 84 -0.93 2.26 13.17
CA PRO A 84 -2.20 1.62 12.93
C PRO A 84 -2.03 0.42 11.98
N LEU A 85 -2.42 -0.75 12.49
CA LEU A 85 -2.47 -2.02 11.74
C LEU A 85 -3.85 -2.26 11.09
N PHE A 86 -4.87 -1.48 11.45
CA PHE A 86 -6.26 -1.65 11.00
C PHE A 86 -6.56 -0.85 9.73
N PHE A 87 -6.75 -1.56 8.62
CA PHE A 87 -7.68 -1.34 7.51
C PHE A 87 -7.63 -2.65 6.72
N LEU A 88 -8.72 -3.40 6.69
CA LEU A 88 -8.73 -4.74 6.08
C LEU A 88 -8.33 -4.67 4.60
N TYR A 89 -7.67 -5.75 4.21
CA TYR A 89 -7.04 -6.05 2.94
C TYR A 89 -7.90 -5.65 1.73
N TYR A 90 -7.45 -4.63 1.00
CA TYR A 90 -7.75 -4.50 -0.42
C TYR A 90 -6.56 -3.83 -1.10
N PRO A 91 -5.62 -4.60 -1.66
CA PRO A 91 -4.71 -4.03 -2.64
C PRO A 91 -5.53 -3.65 -3.86
N SER A 92 -5.54 -2.37 -4.24
CA SER A 92 -6.16 -1.98 -5.51
C SER A 92 -5.54 -2.83 -6.63
N PRO A 93 -6.31 -3.55 -7.47
CA PRO A 93 -5.77 -4.44 -8.50
C PRO A 93 -4.80 -3.76 -9.48
N ARG A 94 -4.93 -2.43 -9.62
CA ARG A 94 -4.03 -1.59 -10.42
C ARG A 94 -2.70 -1.23 -9.75
N GLN A 95 -2.48 -1.67 -8.51
CA GLN A 95 -1.37 -1.26 -7.64
C GLN A 95 -0.68 -2.47 -6.97
N GLN A 96 -1.04 -3.69 -7.36
CA GLN A 96 -0.37 -4.91 -6.89
C GLN A 96 0.99 -5.04 -7.60
N PRO A 97 2.12 -5.16 -6.89
CA PRO A 97 3.32 -5.69 -7.49
C PRO A 97 3.04 -7.12 -7.95
N THR A 98 3.56 -7.51 -9.13
CA THR A 98 3.25 -8.79 -9.78
C THR A 98 3.41 -9.99 -8.84
N ALA A 99 4.37 -9.93 -7.90
CA ALA A 99 4.62 -10.96 -6.90
C ALA A 99 3.45 -11.18 -5.91
N LEU A 100 2.82 -10.11 -5.40
CA LEU A 100 1.70 -10.23 -4.47
C LEU A 100 0.43 -10.73 -5.17
N SER A 101 0.21 -10.31 -6.42
CA SER A 101 -0.91 -10.84 -7.25
C SER A 101 -0.76 -12.33 -7.52
N ALA A 102 0.47 -12.81 -7.74
CA ALA A 102 0.75 -14.22 -7.93
C ALA A 102 0.44 -15.01 -6.65
N LEU A 103 0.84 -14.51 -5.47
CA LEU A 103 0.61 -15.20 -4.20
C LEU A 103 -0.88 -15.27 -3.82
N ILE A 104 -1.66 -14.21 -4.06
CA ILE A 104 -3.11 -14.22 -3.86
C ILE A 104 -3.79 -15.21 -4.81
N ASN A 105 -3.38 -15.25 -6.07
CA ASN A 105 -3.92 -16.18 -7.06
C ASN A 105 -3.59 -17.64 -6.70
N VAL A 106 -2.37 -17.90 -6.21
CA VAL A 106 -1.96 -19.23 -5.72
C VAL A 106 -2.83 -19.67 -4.54
N LEU A 107 -3.00 -18.81 -3.52
CA LEU A 107 -3.85 -19.12 -2.35
C LEU A 107 -5.33 -19.30 -2.75
N ARG A 108 -5.82 -18.56 -3.74
CA ARG A 108 -7.19 -18.70 -4.29
C ARG A 108 -7.36 -19.98 -5.13
N LEU A 109 -6.30 -20.51 -5.71
CA LEU A 109 -6.34 -21.77 -6.47
C LEU A 109 -6.33 -22.98 -5.55
N GLU A 110 -5.62 -22.91 -4.41
CA GLU A 110 -5.59 -23.98 -3.41
C GLU A 110 -6.94 -24.17 -2.68
N ASP A 111 -7.67 -23.07 -2.42
CA ASP A 111 -9.00 -23.12 -1.80
C ASP A 111 -10.12 -23.65 -2.73
N ARG A 112 -9.88 -23.74 -4.05
CA ARG A 112 -10.84 -24.34 -5.02
C ARG A 112 -10.60 -25.82 -5.29
N ALA A 113 -9.55 -26.41 -4.71
CA ALA A 113 -9.20 -27.82 -4.87
C ALA A 113 -9.72 -28.72 -3.73
N LYS A 114 -10.62 -28.21 -2.88
CA LYS A 114 -11.45 -28.97 -1.94
C LYS A 114 -12.93 -28.78 -2.28
#